data_AF-A0A6I3XPV6-F1
#
_entry.id   AF-A0A6I3XPV6-F1
#
_cell.length_a   1.000
_cell.length_b   1.000
_cell.length_c   1.000
_cell.angle_alpha   90.00
_cell.angle_beta   90.00
_cell.angle_gamma   90.00
#
_symmetry.space_group_name_H-M   'P 1'
#
loop_
_entity.id
_entity.type
_entity.pdbx_description
1 polymer ?
#
loop_
_entity_poly.entity_id
_entity_poly.type
_entity_poly.pdbx_seq_one_letter_code
_entity_poly.pdbx_strand_id
1 'polypeptide(L)'
;MKRPCRTAFGIAVAALVMQGCGGEAGVDSAAGPAGNVTMAAAVQSQDASARAAAAPNAASGWASQGDGTTGGAGAPASNIYVVRNWAELNAALANANSPTYAGNPAAARREPKIIRVVGTIYGTDLGNGKLADEAYYKSLNATAARWDFNLYLQSLDTAFMADLNALVAQGDPAAIALRARISALSSARSTLRNLQKAQIQFIVPSNTTIVGVGRDARVVDGYFSINATPNIIIRNLELQAPQDLTPSWDGKGAWDSRYKAISVVTGKQLWIDHCTLSDGEPAEETVTINGVTSHVNRFDGLIDIEDSSDYVTLSYNVFKNHDKTNMVGGSGDGNGAKERNFNRITFHNNVWDNITQRAPRARFGRIHVYNNYYRGATDAGRYRLGYYIGMGAESKILSESNAFEIAGPGANAAKVVSNLNGYQFKDVGSWINGVPASAELEAAAKAALDKNWTSVVAAAANSGFTVGPYTNELGWTPTYDYRPGKSFQEVKMHNLATAGAGRVAIDGATLDVTAGFSLRRSGLAWNRITGKYGASITLTNNSGAPLGGPLQLVLARLPDGVALDNASGLHDGAPYITFGAGGLAAGASVTVPLVYSNPGKVAISYTNSVHVGLF
;
A
#
# COMPACT_ATOMS: atom_id res chain seq x y z
N MET A 1 -22.80 -42.11 -13.01
CA MET A 1 -22.32 -42.46 -14.36
C MET A 1 -21.17 -41.54 -14.75
N LYS A 2 -20.29 -42.03 -15.63
CA LYS A 2 -18.85 -41.73 -15.77
C LYS A 2 -18.49 -40.28 -16.18
N ARG A 3 -17.35 -39.81 -15.64
CA ARG A 3 -16.54 -38.65 -16.11
C ARG A 3 -15.71 -39.03 -17.35
N PRO A 4 -15.25 -38.04 -18.14
CA PRO A 4 -13.88 -38.05 -18.66
C PRO A 4 -13.18 -36.69 -18.35
N CYS A 5 -11.99 -36.64 -17.73
CA CYS A 5 -10.63 -36.99 -18.17
C CYS A 5 -9.90 -35.77 -18.77
N ARG A 6 -8.81 -35.38 -18.06
CA ARG A 6 -7.87 -34.29 -18.37
C ARG A 6 -6.91 -34.73 -19.48
N THR A 7 -6.45 -33.77 -20.29
CA THR A 7 -5.25 -33.93 -21.15
C THR A 7 -4.31 -32.75 -20.92
N ALA A 8 -3.03 -33.08 -20.69
CA ALA A 8 -1.91 -32.18 -20.49
C ALA A 8 -1.37 -31.67 -21.83
N PHE A 9 -0.84 -30.44 -21.86
CA PHE A 9 -0.07 -29.91 -22.99
C PHE A 9 1.41 -29.81 -22.58
N GLY A 10 2.25 -30.56 -23.29
CA GLY A 10 3.71 -30.49 -23.23
C GLY A 10 4.26 -29.49 -24.26
N ILE A 11 5.32 -28.81 -23.88
CA ILE A 11 6.08 -27.81 -24.63
C ILE A 11 7.01 -28.52 -25.63
N ALA A 12 7.00 -28.11 -26.89
CA ALA A 12 7.99 -28.51 -27.90
C ALA A 12 8.84 -27.29 -28.30
N VAL A 13 10.16 -27.43 -28.15
CA VAL A 13 11.20 -26.51 -28.60
C VAL A 13 11.60 -26.93 -30.03
N ALA A 14 11.62 -25.99 -30.96
CA ALA A 14 12.19 -26.18 -32.30
C ALA A 14 13.38 -25.24 -32.50
N ALA A 15 14.56 -25.85 -32.66
CA ALA A 15 15.77 -25.21 -33.15
C ALA A 15 15.72 -25.10 -34.68
N LEU A 16 16.21 -23.99 -35.23
CA LEU A 16 16.48 -23.87 -36.66
C LEU A 16 17.90 -23.33 -36.88
N VAL A 17 18.72 -24.16 -37.52
CA VAL A 17 20.03 -23.85 -38.08
C VAL A 17 19.87 -23.83 -39.59
N MET A 18 20.38 -22.79 -40.26
CA MET A 18 20.94 -22.90 -41.61
C MET A 18 22.01 -21.81 -41.87
N GLN A 19 23.20 -22.29 -42.24
CA GLN A 19 24.28 -21.62 -42.99
C GLN A 19 23.81 -21.29 -44.44
N GLY A 20 24.40 -20.40 -45.24
CA GLY A 20 25.60 -19.57 -45.15
C GLY A 20 25.91 -18.87 -46.50
N CYS A 21 27.16 -18.40 -46.62
CA CYS A 21 27.87 -17.78 -47.76
C CYS A 21 27.45 -16.35 -48.17
N GLY A 22 28.34 -15.40 -48.47
CA GLY A 22 29.81 -15.34 -48.50
C GLY A 22 30.24 -14.05 -49.22
N GLY A 23 31.43 -13.50 -48.91
CA GLY A 23 32.02 -12.36 -49.64
C GLY A 23 32.97 -11.49 -48.83
N GLU A 24 34.27 -11.83 -48.87
CA GLU A 24 35.41 -11.10 -48.31
C GLU A 24 35.80 -9.86 -49.14
N ALA A 25 36.36 -8.84 -48.47
CA ALA A 25 37.56 -8.13 -48.89
C ALA A 25 38.10 -7.32 -47.69
N GLY A 26 39.28 -7.67 -47.18
CA GLY A 26 40.01 -6.91 -46.17
C GLY A 26 41.20 -6.16 -46.77
N VAL A 27 41.81 -5.26 -45.98
CA VAL A 27 43.26 -4.97 -45.98
C VAL A 27 43.66 -4.36 -44.60
N ASP A 28 44.62 -5.03 -43.94
CA ASP A 28 45.73 -4.62 -43.05
C ASP A 28 45.64 -3.45 -42.06
N SER A 29 46.48 -3.34 -41.02
CA SER A 29 47.17 -4.22 -40.06
C SER A 29 47.96 -3.25 -39.15
N ALA A 30 47.96 -3.43 -37.82
CA ALA A 30 49.08 -3.10 -36.91
C ALA A 30 48.69 -3.35 -35.44
N ALA A 31 49.47 -4.21 -34.78
CA ALA A 31 49.45 -4.54 -33.35
C ALA A 31 50.04 -3.38 -32.51
N GLY A 32 49.41 -2.91 -31.43
CA GLY A 32 49.56 -3.37 -30.02
C GLY A 32 50.14 -2.23 -29.13
N PRO A 33 50.07 -2.25 -27.78
CA PRO A 33 49.49 -3.24 -26.88
C PRO A 33 48.35 -2.69 -25.98
N ALA A 34 47.70 -3.65 -25.31
CA ALA A 34 46.56 -3.50 -24.42
C ALA A 34 46.83 -2.64 -23.18
N GLY A 35 45.95 -1.66 -22.94
CA GLY A 35 45.64 -1.12 -21.62
C GLY A 35 44.21 -1.49 -21.25
N ASN A 36 44.02 -2.64 -20.61
CA ASN A 36 42.74 -3.02 -20.01
C ASN A 36 42.49 -2.13 -18.79
N VAL A 37 41.84 -0.98 -19.00
CA VAL A 37 41.19 -0.24 -17.91
C VAL A 37 39.81 -0.86 -17.72
N THR A 38 39.67 -1.63 -16.65
CA THR A 38 38.43 -2.25 -16.19
C THR A 38 37.35 -1.20 -15.93
N MET A 39 36.39 -1.09 -16.86
CA MET A 39 35.07 -0.43 -16.69
C MET A 39 34.14 -1.20 -15.73
N ALA A 40 34.67 -1.70 -14.61
CA ALA A 40 33.91 -2.48 -13.63
C ALA A 40 33.84 -1.80 -12.23
N ALA A 41 34.65 -0.78 -11.97
CA ALA A 41 34.72 -0.13 -10.65
C ALA A 41 33.88 1.16 -10.54
N ALA A 42 33.45 1.77 -11.64
CA ALA A 42 32.70 3.03 -11.62
C ALA A 42 31.17 2.88 -11.53
N VAL A 43 30.65 1.66 -11.68
CA VAL A 43 29.19 1.38 -11.61
C VAL A 43 28.75 1.00 -10.18
N GLN A 44 29.66 0.60 -9.30
CA GLN A 44 29.32 0.23 -7.90
C GLN A 44 29.29 1.40 -6.92
N SER A 45 29.94 2.54 -7.21
CA SER A 45 30.02 3.66 -6.25
C SER A 45 28.87 4.68 -6.35
N GLN A 46 28.11 4.70 -7.46
CA GLN A 46 26.90 5.55 -7.56
C GLN A 46 25.66 4.87 -6.96
N ASP A 47 25.59 3.54 -6.96
CA ASP A 47 24.48 2.77 -6.38
C ASP A 47 24.52 2.74 -4.84
N ALA A 48 25.70 2.89 -4.22
CA ALA A 48 25.86 2.93 -2.77
C ALA A 48 25.38 4.25 -2.14
N SER A 49 25.50 5.39 -2.84
CA SER A 49 24.95 6.67 -2.38
C SER A 49 23.43 6.79 -2.56
N ALA A 50 22.83 5.98 -3.45
CA ALA A 50 21.38 5.93 -3.62
C ALA A 50 20.68 5.05 -2.56
N ARG A 51 21.41 4.11 -1.94
CA ARG A 51 20.91 3.25 -0.84
C ARG A 51 20.98 3.87 0.56
N ALA A 52 21.45 5.11 0.69
CA ALA A 52 21.67 5.76 1.99
C ALA A 52 20.82 7.02 2.22
N ALA A 53 19.68 7.17 1.54
CA ALA A 53 18.60 7.98 2.10
C ALA A 53 17.89 7.10 3.13
N ALA A 54 18.41 7.05 4.36
CA ALA A 54 17.69 6.46 5.47
C ALA A 54 16.26 7.04 5.47
N ALA A 55 15.25 6.17 5.45
CA ALA A 55 13.87 6.62 5.61
C ALA A 55 13.81 7.50 6.87
N PRO A 56 13.09 8.64 6.83
CA PRO A 56 13.10 9.52 7.98
C PRO A 56 12.59 8.75 9.20
N ASN A 57 13.28 8.88 10.33
CA ASN A 57 12.86 8.32 11.61
C ASN A 57 11.71 9.12 12.25
N ALA A 58 11.23 10.16 11.57
CA ALA A 58 10.16 11.06 11.99
C ALA A 58 9.25 11.41 10.81
N ALA A 59 8.01 11.78 11.11
CA ALA A 59 7.07 12.24 10.09
C ALA A 59 7.56 13.52 9.43
N SER A 60 7.36 13.61 8.11
CA SER A 60 7.61 14.79 7.27
C SER A 60 6.28 15.49 6.94
N GLY A 61 6.34 16.51 6.08
CA GLY A 61 5.13 17.10 5.49
C GLY A 61 4.22 17.75 6.54
N TRP A 62 2.92 17.81 6.25
CA TRP A 62 1.94 18.33 7.18
C TRP A 62 1.87 17.55 8.49
N ALA A 63 2.16 16.24 8.50
CA ALA A 63 2.15 15.42 9.73
C ALA A 63 3.31 15.75 10.70
N SER A 64 4.31 16.50 10.25
CA SER A 64 5.42 17.01 11.08
C SER A 64 5.05 18.28 11.87
N GLN A 65 3.96 18.95 11.50
CA GLN A 65 3.64 20.27 12.01
C GLN A 65 2.94 20.20 13.38
N GLY A 66 2.97 21.31 14.12
CA GLY A 66 2.42 21.35 15.49
C GLY A 66 3.20 20.42 16.41
N ASP A 67 2.49 19.57 17.15
CA ASP A 67 3.10 18.55 18.04
C ASP A 67 3.74 17.37 17.27
N GLY A 68 3.63 17.39 15.94
CA GLY A 68 4.07 16.31 15.06
C GLY A 68 3.27 15.01 15.24
N THR A 69 3.77 13.95 14.59
CA THR A 69 3.18 12.61 14.65
C THR A 69 4.21 11.64 15.20
N THR A 70 3.92 11.08 16.38
CA THR A 70 4.79 10.16 17.12
C THR A 70 4.21 8.76 17.28
N GLY A 71 2.92 8.58 16.97
CA GLY A 71 2.22 7.31 17.07
C GLY A 71 2.26 6.77 18.50
N GLY A 72 2.74 5.54 18.63
CA GLY A 72 2.92 4.84 19.90
C GLY A 72 4.26 5.06 20.59
N ALA A 73 5.04 6.08 20.20
CA ALA A 73 6.32 6.36 20.86
C ALA A 73 6.15 6.50 22.39
N GLY A 74 7.06 5.91 23.16
CA GLY A 74 6.97 5.86 24.62
C GLY A 74 6.03 4.78 25.16
N ALA A 75 5.52 3.87 24.33
CA ALA A 75 4.76 2.70 24.79
C ALA A 75 5.59 1.88 25.80
N PRO A 76 5.02 1.54 26.98
CA PRO A 76 5.66 0.60 27.89
C PRO A 76 5.74 -0.79 27.23
N ALA A 77 6.64 -1.65 27.72
CA ALA A 77 6.83 -3.00 27.19
C ALA A 77 5.52 -3.82 27.14
N SER A 78 4.59 -3.60 28.08
CA SER A 78 3.26 -4.24 28.09
C SER A 78 2.40 -3.85 26.89
N ASN A 79 2.62 -2.67 26.29
CA ASN A 79 1.84 -2.13 25.19
C ASN A 79 2.58 -2.28 23.83
N ILE A 80 3.62 -3.10 23.79
CA ILE A 80 4.32 -3.49 22.55
C ILE A 80 3.86 -4.90 22.19
N TYR A 81 3.18 -5.02 21.06
CA TYR A 81 2.57 -6.25 20.59
C TYR A 81 3.28 -6.81 19.37
N VAL A 82 3.28 -8.12 19.24
CA VAL A 82 3.62 -8.84 18.01
C VAL A 82 2.39 -9.65 17.62
N VAL A 83 1.87 -9.41 16.43
CA VAL A 83 0.59 -9.95 15.96
C VAL A 83 0.75 -10.70 14.65
N ARG A 84 0.06 -11.84 14.52
CA ARG A 84 0.14 -12.77 13.38
C ARG A 84 -1.22 -13.17 12.83
N ASN A 85 -2.30 -12.84 13.53
CA ASN A 85 -3.66 -13.19 13.15
C ASN A 85 -4.65 -12.11 13.59
N TRP A 86 -5.90 -12.30 13.19
CA TRP A 86 -6.98 -11.35 13.43
C TRP A 86 -7.23 -11.09 14.92
N ALA A 87 -7.20 -12.14 15.74
CA ALA A 87 -7.50 -12.05 17.17
C ALA A 87 -6.42 -11.25 17.92
N GLU A 88 -5.15 -11.53 17.62
CA GLU A 88 -4.01 -10.81 18.18
C GLU A 88 -4.02 -9.32 17.81
N LEU A 89 -4.31 -9.00 16.54
CA LEU A 89 -4.39 -7.61 16.09
C LEU A 89 -5.52 -6.84 16.81
N ASN A 90 -6.71 -7.45 16.95
CA ASN A 90 -7.81 -6.80 17.67
C ASN A 90 -7.52 -6.63 19.17
N ALA A 91 -6.89 -7.61 19.82
CA ALA A 91 -6.47 -7.50 21.21
C ALA A 91 -5.43 -6.39 21.40
N ALA A 92 -4.47 -6.27 20.48
CA ALA A 92 -3.45 -5.23 20.48
C ALA A 92 -4.06 -3.82 20.28
N LEU A 93 -5.00 -3.68 19.34
CA LEU A 93 -5.73 -2.42 19.12
C LEU A 93 -6.59 -2.04 20.33
N ALA A 94 -7.15 -3.03 21.04
CA ALA A 94 -7.85 -2.81 22.29
C ALA A 94 -6.91 -2.45 23.47
N ASN A 95 -5.59 -2.64 23.28
CA ASN A 95 -4.54 -2.55 24.29
C ASN A 95 -4.77 -3.48 25.49
N ALA A 96 -5.08 -4.74 25.22
CA ALA A 96 -5.50 -5.73 26.22
C ALA A 96 -4.45 -6.08 27.29
N ASN A 97 -3.15 -5.89 27.01
CA ASN A 97 -2.06 -6.14 27.96
C ASN A 97 -1.77 -4.94 28.88
N SER A 98 -2.41 -3.79 28.66
CA SER A 98 -2.25 -2.65 29.55
C SER A 98 -2.77 -2.99 30.96
N PRO A 99 -2.03 -2.66 32.03
CA PRO A 99 -2.53 -2.78 33.40
C PRO A 99 -3.85 -2.03 33.63
N THR A 100 -4.10 -0.97 32.87
CA THR A 100 -5.34 -0.17 32.92
C THR A 100 -6.53 -0.92 32.32
N TYR A 101 -6.32 -1.92 31.47
CA TYR A 101 -7.36 -2.54 30.66
C TYR A 101 -8.48 -3.17 31.51
N ALA A 102 -8.14 -3.91 32.58
CA ALA A 102 -9.13 -4.58 33.41
C ALA A 102 -10.11 -3.62 34.12
N GLY A 103 -9.63 -2.42 34.50
CA GLY A 103 -10.44 -1.42 35.20
C GLY A 103 -11.04 -0.36 34.27
N ASN A 104 -10.40 -0.07 33.13
CA ASN A 104 -10.85 0.96 32.18
C ASN A 104 -10.33 0.69 30.75
N PRO A 105 -11.01 -0.20 29.98
CA PRO A 105 -10.63 -0.51 28.61
C PRO A 105 -10.60 0.71 27.68
N ALA A 106 -11.47 1.70 27.91
CA ALA A 106 -11.54 2.91 27.09
C ALA A 106 -10.31 3.80 27.29
N ALA A 107 -9.79 3.90 28.51
CA ALA A 107 -8.54 4.60 28.79
C ALA A 107 -7.33 3.84 28.22
N ALA A 108 -7.26 2.52 28.46
CA ALA A 108 -6.19 1.66 27.96
C ALA A 108 -6.03 1.79 26.43
N ARG A 109 -7.13 1.82 25.67
CA ARG A 109 -7.11 2.01 24.21
C ARG A 109 -6.39 3.28 23.75
N ARG A 110 -6.37 4.34 24.56
CA ARG A 110 -5.75 5.63 24.19
C ARG A 110 -4.28 5.75 24.60
N GLU A 111 -3.76 4.80 25.38
CA GLU A 111 -2.35 4.81 25.78
C GLU A 111 -1.43 4.59 24.56
N PRO A 112 -0.19 5.09 24.57
CA PRO A 112 0.80 4.77 23.55
C PRO A 112 0.99 3.25 23.40
N LYS A 113 0.95 2.77 22.15
CA LYS A 113 1.13 1.35 21.82
C LYS A 113 1.80 1.13 20.47
N ILE A 114 2.63 0.10 20.39
CA ILE A 114 3.32 -0.31 19.16
C ILE A 114 2.86 -1.72 18.80
N ILE A 115 2.40 -1.91 17.57
CA ILE A 115 1.88 -3.17 17.06
C ILE A 115 2.74 -3.61 15.89
N ARG A 116 3.48 -4.70 16.07
CA ARG A 116 4.35 -5.31 15.05
C ARG A 116 3.60 -6.43 14.34
N VAL A 117 3.29 -6.25 13.07
CA VAL A 117 2.59 -7.25 12.24
C VAL A 117 3.61 -8.17 11.57
N VAL A 118 3.45 -9.47 11.73
CA VAL A 118 4.34 -10.49 11.15
C VAL A 118 3.55 -11.37 10.18
N GLY A 119 4.04 -11.49 8.95
CA GLY A 119 3.38 -12.28 7.91
C GLY A 119 2.00 -11.73 7.54
N THR A 120 1.08 -12.61 7.14
CA THR A 120 -0.25 -12.23 6.65
C THR A 120 -1.32 -12.34 7.72
N ILE A 121 -2.03 -11.25 7.96
CA ILE A 121 -3.28 -11.22 8.74
C ILE A 121 -4.46 -11.10 7.78
N TYR A 122 -5.38 -12.06 7.83
CA TYR A 122 -6.63 -11.98 7.07
C TYR A 122 -7.71 -11.32 7.93
N GLY A 123 -8.34 -10.26 7.43
CA GLY A 123 -9.51 -9.63 8.05
C GLY A 123 -10.68 -10.59 8.21
N THR A 124 -10.73 -11.62 7.38
CA THR A 124 -11.74 -12.68 7.37
C THR A 124 -11.41 -13.87 8.27
N ASP A 125 -10.27 -13.91 8.97
CA ASP A 125 -9.91 -15.05 9.82
C ASP A 125 -10.88 -15.22 11.00
N LEU A 126 -11.44 -16.44 11.12
CA LEU A 126 -12.38 -16.84 12.16
C LEU A 126 -11.71 -17.49 13.39
N GLY A 127 -10.38 -17.64 13.38
CA GLY A 127 -9.61 -18.25 14.46
C GLY A 127 -9.76 -19.78 14.57
N ASN A 128 -10.41 -20.42 13.62
CA ASN A 128 -10.64 -21.87 13.57
C ASN A 128 -10.08 -22.53 12.29
N GLY A 129 -9.14 -21.85 11.63
CA GLY A 129 -8.54 -22.28 10.37
C GLY A 129 -9.43 -22.04 9.13
N LYS A 130 -10.54 -21.31 9.27
CA LYS A 130 -11.40 -20.89 8.16
C LYS A 130 -11.43 -19.38 8.03
N LEU A 131 -11.69 -18.92 6.80
CA LEU A 131 -11.97 -17.52 6.49
C LEU A 131 -13.48 -17.32 6.32
N ALA A 132 -13.97 -16.19 6.78
CA ALA A 132 -15.33 -15.72 6.58
C ALA A 132 -15.58 -15.43 5.10
N ASP A 133 -16.61 -16.07 4.54
CA ASP A 133 -17.12 -15.83 3.20
C ASP A 133 -18.60 -15.41 3.25
N GLU A 134 -19.22 -15.21 2.08
CA GLU A 134 -20.64 -14.87 2.00
C GLU A 134 -21.54 -15.90 2.71
N ALA A 135 -21.23 -17.19 2.59
CA ALA A 135 -22.01 -18.27 3.20
C ALA A 135 -21.95 -18.20 4.74
N TYR A 136 -20.77 -17.91 5.30
CA TYR A 136 -20.60 -17.65 6.72
C TYR A 136 -21.50 -16.50 7.17
N TYR A 137 -21.44 -15.33 6.54
CA TYR A 137 -22.27 -14.18 6.95
C TYR A 137 -23.77 -14.46 6.82
N LYS A 138 -24.19 -15.18 5.78
CA LYS A 138 -25.58 -15.63 5.61
C LYS A 138 -26.04 -16.56 6.74
N SER A 139 -25.15 -17.42 7.25
CA SER A 139 -25.47 -18.34 8.35
C SER A 139 -25.73 -17.63 9.69
N LEU A 140 -25.18 -16.42 9.87
CA LEU A 140 -25.32 -15.66 11.11
C LEU A 140 -26.69 -14.98 11.27
N ASN A 141 -27.43 -14.79 10.17
CA ASN A 141 -28.64 -13.99 10.21
C ASN A 141 -29.64 -14.35 9.10
N ALA A 142 -30.89 -14.66 9.48
CA ALA A 142 -31.95 -15.05 8.55
C ALA A 142 -32.34 -13.97 7.52
N THR A 143 -32.14 -12.67 7.82
CA THR A 143 -32.33 -11.59 6.85
C THR A 143 -31.16 -11.53 5.88
N ALA A 144 -29.93 -11.68 6.36
CA ALA A 144 -28.74 -11.75 5.49
C ALA A 144 -28.77 -12.96 4.56
N ALA A 145 -29.31 -14.10 5.02
CA ALA A 145 -29.52 -15.31 4.23
C ALA A 145 -30.38 -15.09 2.96
N ARG A 146 -31.18 -14.01 2.92
CA ARG A 146 -32.00 -13.65 1.75
C ARG A 146 -31.21 -12.87 0.68
N TRP A 147 -29.96 -12.50 0.95
CA TRP A 147 -29.12 -11.82 -0.04
C TRP A 147 -28.83 -12.76 -1.19
N ASP A 148 -28.98 -12.26 -2.41
CA ASP A 148 -28.72 -13.01 -3.64
C ASP A 148 -28.26 -11.99 -4.68
N PHE A 149 -26.96 -12.00 -4.98
CA PHE A 149 -26.37 -11.02 -5.88
C PHE A 149 -26.89 -11.18 -7.32
N ASN A 150 -27.15 -12.41 -7.77
CA ASN A 150 -27.71 -12.65 -9.10
C ASN A 150 -29.14 -12.13 -9.20
N LEU A 151 -29.96 -12.33 -8.16
CA LEU A 151 -31.31 -11.76 -8.12
C LEU A 151 -31.27 -10.23 -8.03
N TYR A 152 -30.27 -9.67 -7.32
CA TYR A 152 -30.04 -8.22 -7.31
C TYR A 152 -29.73 -7.71 -8.71
N LEU A 153 -28.82 -8.34 -9.45
CA LEU A 153 -28.51 -7.97 -10.84
C LEU A 153 -29.75 -8.02 -11.73
N GLN A 154 -30.55 -9.09 -11.65
CA GLN A 154 -31.82 -9.19 -12.40
C GLN A 154 -32.79 -8.05 -12.05
N SER A 155 -32.87 -7.68 -10.76
CA SER A 155 -33.76 -6.58 -10.33
C SER A 155 -33.37 -5.20 -10.85
N LEU A 156 -32.16 -5.04 -11.39
CA LEU A 156 -31.69 -3.79 -12.01
C LEU A 156 -32.06 -3.68 -13.49
N ASP A 157 -32.45 -4.78 -14.13
CA ASP A 157 -32.92 -4.81 -15.51
C ASP A 157 -34.37 -4.31 -15.60
N THR A 158 -34.59 -3.26 -16.38
CA THR A 158 -35.90 -2.60 -16.46
C THR A 158 -36.92 -3.42 -17.24
N ALA A 159 -36.51 -4.18 -18.24
CA ALA A 159 -37.40 -5.04 -19.01
C ALA A 159 -37.87 -6.24 -18.17
N PHE A 160 -36.93 -6.89 -17.48
CA PHE A 160 -37.23 -7.97 -16.53
C PHE A 160 -38.23 -7.51 -15.45
N MET A 161 -38.01 -6.32 -14.86
CA MET A 161 -38.91 -5.81 -13.84
C MET A 161 -40.28 -5.43 -14.39
N ALA A 162 -40.38 -4.98 -15.64
CA ALA A 162 -41.67 -4.71 -16.30
C ALA A 162 -42.47 -6.00 -16.50
N ASP A 163 -41.85 -7.04 -17.03
CA ASP A 163 -42.48 -8.35 -17.25
C ASP A 163 -42.91 -8.99 -15.92
N LEU A 164 -42.05 -8.94 -14.90
CA LEU A 164 -42.37 -9.43 -13.57
C LEU A 164 -43.59 -8.73 -12.98
N ASN A 165 -43.66 -7.39 -13.07
CA ASN A 165 -44.79 -6.63 -12.54
C ASN A 165 -46.10 -6.92 -13.30
N ALA A 166 -46.03 -7.18 -14.62
CA ALA A 166 -47.19 -7.59 -15.41
C ALA A 166 -47.75 -8.95 -14.96
N LEU A 167 -46.88 -9.93 -14.71
CA LEU A 167 -47.28 -11.24 -14.17
C LEU A 167 -47.85 -11.14 -12.74
N VAL A 168 -47.26 -10.28 -11.90
CA VAL A 168 -47.81 -9.99 -10.55
C VAL A 168 -49.22 -9.41 -10.66
N ALA A 169 -49.47 -8.48 -11.60
CA ALA A 169 -50.79 -7.90 -11.82
C ALA A 169 -51.83 -8.93 -12.31
N GLN A 170 -51.38 -10.01 -12.96
CA GLN A 170 -52.21 -11.14 -13.38
C GLN A 170 -52.45 -12.15 -12.25
N GLY A 171 -51.86 -11.96 -11.06
CA GLY A 171 -52.02 -12.85 -9.92
C GLY A 171 -51.15 -14.12 -9.98
N ASP A 172 -50.10 -14.13 -10.82
CA ASP A 172 -49.20 -15.29 -10.91
C ASP A 172 -48.49 -15.55 -9.56
N PRO A 173 -48.68 -16.71 -8.91
CA PRO A 173 -48.13 -16.97 -7.57
C PRO A 173 -46.60 -16.97 -7.52
N ALA A 174 -45.93 -17.43 -8.60
CA ALA A 174 -44.47 -17.48 -8.65
C ALA A 174 -43.87 -16.08 -8.83
N ALA A 175 -44.48 -15.25 -9.66
CA ALA A 175 -44.13 -13.85 -9.86
C ALA A 175 -44.31 -13.05 -8.56
N ILE A 176 -45.41 -13.26 -7.83
CA ILE A 176 -45.64 -12.64 -6.52
C ILE A 176 -44.55 -13.04 -5.52
N ALA A 177 -44.21 -14.33 -5.44
CA ALA A 177 -43.15 -14.82 -4.57
C ALA A 177 -41.77 -14.26 -4.95
N LEU A 178 -41.44 -14.20 -6.24
CA LEU A 178 -40.19 -13.62 -6.73
C LEU A 178 -40.11 -12.12 -6.46
N ARG A 179 -41.20 -11.38 -6.67
CA ARG A 179 -41.29 -9.95 -6.38
C ARG A 179 -41.11 -9.66 -4.89
N ALA A 180 -41.64 -10.52 -4.02
CA ALA A 180 -41.42 -10.43 -2.57
C ALA A 180 -39.95 -10.68 -2.19
N ARG A 181 -39.26 -11.64 -2.84
CA ARG A 181 -37.82 -11.87 -2.65
C ARG A 181 -36.99 -10.66 -3.06
N ILE A 182 -37.29 -10.05 -4.22
CA ILE A 182 -36.62 -8.82 -4.69
C ILE A 182 -36.81 -7.68 -3.69
N SER A 183 -38.03 -7.48 -3.18
CA SER A 183 -38.30 -6.45 -2.15
C SER A 183 -37.49 -6.66 -0.87
N ALA A 184 -37.15 -7.91 -0.52
CA ALA A 184 -36.35 -8.23 0.66
C ALA A 184 -34.84 -8.00 0.45
N LEU A 185 -34.36 -7.81 -0.78
CA LEU A 185 -32.93 -7.67 -1.06
C LEU A 185 -32.31 -6.44 -0.39
N SER A 186 -33.03 -5.32 -0.28
CA SER A 186 -32.50 -4.10 0.34
C SER A 186 -32.12 -4.30 1.81
N SER A 187 -33.01 -4.92 2.59
CA SER A 187 -32.74 -5.25 3.99
C SER A 187 -31.71 -6.37 4.13
N ALA A 188 -31.74 -7.38 3.27
CA ALA A 188 -30.74 -8.44 3.22
C ALA A 188 -29.33 -7.89 2.96
N ARG A 189 -29.20 -7.02 1.96
CA ARG A 189 -27.96 -6.33 1.58
C ARG A 189 -27.38 -5.55 2.74
N SER A 190 -28.19 -4.67 3.35
CA SER A 190 -27.74 -3.83 4.47
C SER A 190 -27.30 -4.67 5.68
N THR A 191 -28.00 -5.78 5.95
CA THR A 191 -27.67 -6.71 7.04
C THR A 191 -26.36 -7.45 6.77
N LEU A 192 -26.21 -8.08 5.60
CA LEU A 192 -24.99 -8.80 5.22
C LEU A 192 -23.77 -7.88 5.25
N ARG A 193 -23.91 -6.67 4.69
CA ARG A 193 -22.86 -5.63 4.70
C ARG A 193 -22.40 -5.26 6.11
N ASN A 194 -23.32 -5.20 7.07
CA ASN A 194 -22.96 -4.87 8.45
C ASN A 194 -22.28 -6.06 9.16
N LEU A 195 -22.67 -7.30 8.83
CA LEU A 195 -22.00 -8.51 9.32
C LEU A 195 -20.57 -8.62 8.76
N GLN A 196 -20.40 -8.40 7.46
CA GLN A 196 -19.07 -8.34 6.84
C GLN A 196 -18.22 -7.26 7.50
N LYS A 197 -18.76 -6.03 7.61
CA LYS A 197 -18.06 -4.91 8.27
C LYS A 197 -17.57 -5.28 9.67
N ALA A 198 -18.41 -5.92 10.48
CA ALA A 198 -18.07 -6.27 11.86
C ALA A 198 -16.87 -7.23 11.95
N GLN A 199 -16.69 -8.11 10.95
CA GLN A 199 -15.56 -9.03 10.88
C GLN A 199 -14.28 -8.33 10.39
N ILE A 200 -14.36 -7.56 9.30
CA ILE A 200 -13.17 -7.09 8.57
C ILE A 200 -12.63 -5.73 9.06
N GLN A 201 -13.33 -5.05 9.97
CA GLN A 201 -12.95 -3.72 10.46
C GLN A 201 -11.97 -3.80 11.63
N PHE A 202 -10.81 -3.16 11.48
CA PHE A 202 -9.85 -2.92 12.54
C PHE A 202 -9.93 -1.45 13.00
N ILE A 203 -10.46 -1.20 14.20
CA ILE A 203 -10.57 0.16 14.75
C ILE A 203 -9.21 0.58 15.32
N VAL A 204 -8.64 1.66 14.80
CA VAL A 204 -7.32 2.16 15.21
C VAL A 204 -7.46 3.34 16.18
N PRO A 205 -7.12 3.16 17.48
CA PRO A 205 -7.22 4.22 18.46
C PRO A 205 -6.02 5.17 18.41
N SER A 206 -6.10 6.27 19.17
CA SER A 206 -5.02 7.23 19.31
C SER A 206 -3.72 6.64 19.81
N ASN A 207 -2.62 7.33 19.53
CA ASN A 207 -1.27 7.01 20.01
C ASN A 207 -0.86 5.58 19.63
N THR A 208 -1.00 5.25 18.34
CA THR A 208 -0.79 3.90 17.84
C THR A 208 0.22 3.92 16.70
N THR A 209 1.26 3.09 16.81
CA THR A 209 2.13 2.74 15.69
C THR A 209 1.82 1.31 15.26
N ILE A 210 1.39 1.11 14.01
CA ILE A 210 1.27 -0.21 13.39
C ILE A 210 2.38 -0.33 12.36
N VAL A 211 3.22 -1.35 12.52
CA VAL A 211 4.41 -1.52 11.69
C VAL A 211 4.56 -2.97 11.23
N GLY A 212 4.82 -3.17 9.94
CA GLY A 212 5.15 -4.48 9.40
C GLY A 212 6.58 -4.89 9.72
N VAL A 213 6.75 -6.15 10.13
CA VAL A 213 8.05 -6.78 10.35
C VAL A 213 8.53 -7.43 9.05
N GLY A 214 9.79 -7.19 8.68
CA GLY A 214 10.38 -7.78 7.48
C GLY A 214 9.79 -7.22 6.19
N ARG A 215 9.61 -8.10 5.19
CA ARG A 215 9.21 -7.72 3.82
C ARG A 215 7.85 -8.27 3.38
N ASP A 216 7.22 -9.10 4.20
CA ASP A 216 6.03 -9.87 3.86
C ASP A 216 4.85 -9.61 4.81
N ALA A 217 4.96 -8.59 5.67
CA ALA A 217 3.87 -8.18 6.55
C ALA A 217 2.69 -7.62 5.76
N ARG A 218 1.53 -8.26 5.93
CA ARG A 218 0.33 -8.07 5.12
C ARG A 218 -0.94 -8.00 5.97
N VAL A 219 -1.87 -7.16 5.55
CA VAL A 219 -3.29 -7.27 5.93
C VAL A 219 -4.11 -7.46 4.66
N VAL A 220 -4.87 -8.56 4.59
CA VAL A 220 -5.68 -8.93 3.42
C VAL A 220 -7.14 -9.01 3.82
N ASP A 221 -8.03 -8.46 2.99
CA ASP A 221 -9.48 -8.44 3.22
C ASP A 221 -9.89 -7.88 4.61
N GLY A 222 -9.07 -6.97 5.12
CA GLY A 222 -9.33 -6.21 6.35
C GLY A 222 -8.98 -4.75 6.14
N TYR A 223 -9.58 -3.87 6.91
CA TYR A 223 -9.33 -2.43 6.77
C TYR A 223 -9.16 -1.70 8.09
N PHE A 224 -8.29 -0.69 8.07
CA PHE A 224 -8.10 0.19 9.21
C PHE A 224 -9.11 1.33 9.22
N SER A 225 -9.76 1.51 10.35
CA SER A 225 -10.75 2.57 10.57
C SER A 225 -10.23 3.52 11.65
N ILE A 226 -9.85 4.71 11.23
CA ILE A 226 -9.39 5.82 12.07
C ILE A 226 -10.54 6.81 12.14
N ASN A 227 -11.17 6.93 13.30
CA ASN A 227 -12.34 7.79 13.47
C ASN A 227 -12.19 8.64 14.73
N ALA A 228 -12.06 9.96 14.53
CA ALA A 228 -11.84 10.93 15.60
C ALA A 228 -10.66 10.59 16.53
N THR A 229 -9.64 9.92 15.98
CA THR A 229 -8.44 9.48 16.72
C THR A 229 -7.18 10.13 16.13
N PRO A 230 -6.39 10.84 16.97
CA PRO A 230 -5.13 11.44 16.50
C PRO A 230 -3.88 10.61 16.79
N ASN A 231 -2.76 11.04 16.20
CA ASN A 231 -1.41 10.57 16.47
C ASN A 231 -1.21 9.08 16.13
N ILE A 232 -1.20 8.79 14.83
CA ILE A 232 -1.16 7.42 14.30
C ILE A 232 -0.06 7.30 13.25
N ILE A 233 0.72 6.22 13.35
CA ILE A 233 1.74 5.83 12.38
C ILE A 233 1.37 4.46 11.81
N ILE A 234 1.34 4.32 10.48
CA ILE A 234 1.17 3.04 9.78
C ILE A 234 2.33 2.89 8.80
N ARG A 235 3.18 1.86 8.98
CA ARG A 235 4.40 1.72 8.20
C ARG A 235 4.72 0.30 7.75
N ASN A 236 5.38 0.17 6.60
CA ASN A 236 5.96 -1.09 6.11
C ASN A 236 4.94 -2.23 5.98
N LEU A 237 3.71 -1.94 5.53
CA LEU A 237 2.64 -2.92 5.39
C LEU A 237 2.13 -3.00 3.96
N GLU A 238 1.92 -4.21 3.47
CA GLU A 238 1.07 -4.43 2.31
C GLU A 238 -0.39 -4.57 2.76
N LEU A 239 -1.27 -3.72 2.23
CA LEU A 239 -2.70 -3.70 2.52
C LEU A 239 -3.48 -4.02 1.24
N GLN A 240 -4.17 -5.15 1.24
CA GLN A 240 -5.07 -5.54 0.16
C GLN A 240 -6.49 -5.19 0.59
N ALA A 241 -7.09 -4.23 -0.10
CA ALA A 241 -8.40 -3.71 0.24
C ALA A 241 -9.45 -4.84 0.22
N PRO A 242 -10.42 -4.83 1.14
CA PRO A 242 -11.46 -5.85 1.17
C PRO A 242 -12.48 -5.71 0.04
N GLN A 243 -12.88 -6.86 -0.51
CA GLN A 243 -13.96 -6.94 -1.50
C GLN A 243 -15.34 -6.84 -0.84
N ASP A 244 -16.14 -5.84 -1.22
CA ASP A 244 -17.53 -5.71 -0.79
C ASP A 244 -18.39 -6.83 -1.43
N LEU A 245 -19.07 -7.61 -0.58
CA LEU A 245 -20.00 -8.65 -1.03
C LEU A 245 -21.33 -8.07 -1.52
N THR A 246 -21.54 -6.77 -1.30
CA THR A 246 -22.79 -6.05 -1.51
C THR A 246 -22.63 -4.73 -2.25
N PRO A 247 -21.94 -4.67 -3.41
CA PRO A 247 -21.75 -3.42 -4.16
C PRO A 247 -23.10 -2.89 -4.70
N SER A 248 -23.20 -1.57 -4.92
CA SER A 248 -24.39 -0.89 -5.45
C SER A 248 -24.20 -0.46 -6.88
N TRP A 249 -25.24 -0.62 -7.69
CA TRP A 249 -25.33 0.05 -8.98
C TRP A 249 -25.93 1.46 -8.84
N ASP A 250 -25.35 2.44 -9.54
CA ASP A 250 -25.81 3.83 -9.54
C ASP A 250 -26.92 4.13 -10.58
N GLY A 251 -27.26 3.15 -11.42
CA GLY A 251 -28.22 3.30 -12.51
C GLY A 251 -27.64 3.80 -13.84
N LYS A 252 -26.35 4.17 -13.88
CA LYS A 252 -25.73 4.90 -14.99
C LYS A 252 -24.42 4.31 -15.51
N GLY A 253 -23.84 3.32 -14.85
CA GLY A 253 -22.57 2.74 -15.28
C GLY A 253 -21.58 2.43 -14.17
N ALA A 254 -21.83 2.91 -12.95
CA ALA A 254 -20.87 2.84 -11.86
C ALA A 254 -21.35 1.95 -10.72
N TRP A 255 -20.35 1.32 -10.10
CA TRP A 255 -20.49 0.52 -8.91
C TRP A 255 -19.88 1.23 -7.70
N ASP A 256 -20.62 1.25 -6.61
CA ASP A 256 -20.20 1.81 -5.33
C ASP A 256 -20.14 0.73 -4.25
N SER A 257 -18.95 0.59 -3.68
CA SER A 257 -18.62 -0.30 -2.57
C SER A 257 -18.28 0.53 -1.33
N ARG A 258 -18.22 -0.09 -0.15
CA ARG A 258 -18.12 0.65 1.12
C ARG A 258 -16.72 0.73 1.71
N TYR A 259 -15.92 -0.29 1.47
CA TYR A 259 -14.72 -0.54 2.25
C TYR A 259 -13.48 0.02 1.56
N LYS A 260 -12.61 0.61 2.37
CA LYS A 260 -11.30 1.12 1.96
C LYS A 260 -10.21 0.19 2.48
N ALA A 261 -8.93 0.39 2.14
CA ALA A 261 -7.85 -0.22 2.92
C ALA A 261 -7.60 0.56 4.23
N ILE A 262 -7.65 1.90 4.17
CA ILE A 262 -7.60 2.80 5.32
C ILE A 262 -8.72 3.85 5.16
N SER A 263 -9.58 3.96 6.17
CA SER A 263 -10.60 5.00 6.24
C SER A 263 -10.26 5.94 7.40
N VAL A 264 -10.12 7.23 7.09
CA VAL A 264 -9.84 8.29 8.06
C VAL A 264 -10.99 9.28 8.06
N VAL A 265 -11.67 9.39 9.20
CA VAL A 265 -12.79 10.31 9.42
C VAL A 265 -12.45 11.14 10.65
N THR A 266 -12.32 12.46 10.48
CA THR A 266 -11.93 13.38 11.57
C THR A 266 -10.59 13.02 12.26
N GLY A 267 -9.72 12.26 11.60
CA GLY A 267 -8.41 11.86 12.13
C GLY A 267 -7.37 12.98 11.97
N LYS A 268 -6.45 13.12 12.94
CA LYS A 268 -5.44 14.20 12.91
C LYS A 268 -4.04 13.72 13.28
N GLN A 269 -2.98 14.28 12.69
CA GLN A 269 -1.60 13.85 12.93
C GLN A 269 -1.41 12.37 12.54
N LEU A 270 -1.42 12.11 11.24
CA LEU A 270 -1.29 10.77 10.68
C LEU A 270 -0.09 10.69 9.74
N TRP A 271 0.69 9.63 9.88
CA TRP A 271 1.78 9.32 8.98
C TRP A 271 1.66 7.90 8.45
N ILE A 272 1.38 7.78 7.15
CA ILE A 272 1.29 6.52 6.43
C ILE A 272 2.48 6.44 5.48
N ASP A 273 3.41 5.53 5.77
CA ASP A 273 4.73 5.54 5.15
C ASP A 273 5.24 4.16 4.75
N HIS A 274 5.85 4.04 3.57
CA HIS A 274 6.37 2.76 3.06
C HIS A 274 5.33 1.63 3.07
N CYS A 275 4.08 1.93 2.76
CA CYS A 275 3.04 0.91 2.59
C CYS A 275 2.84 0.56 1.11
N THR A 276 2.34 -0.63 0.82
CA THR A 276 1.87 -1.03 -0.51
C THR A 276 0.38 -1.30 -0.44
N LEU A 277 -0.43 -0.59 -1.22
CA LEU A 277 -1.89 -0.71 -1.19
C LEU A 277 -2.43 -1.11 -2.57
N SER A 278 -3.35 -2.08 -2.62
CA SER A 278 -3.92 -2.59 -3.88
C SER A 278 -5.23 -3.34 -3.69
N ASP A 279 -5.86 -3.74 -4.79
CA ASP A 279 -7.01 -4.67 -4.80
C ASP A 279 -6.62 -6.14 -4.52
N GLY A 280 -5.32 -6.45 -4.43
CA GLY A 280 -4.83 -7.83 -4.31
C GLY A 280 -5.17 -8.66 -5.55
N GLU A 281 -5.89 -9.76 -5.34
CA GLU A 281 -6.40 -10.66 -6.39
C GLU A 281 -7.93 -10.48 -6.51
N PRO A 282 -8.40 -9.46 -7.24
CA PRO A 282 -9.82 -9.14 -7.28
C PRO A 282 -10.62 -10.16 -8.10
N ALA A 283 -11.90 -10.34 -7.75
CA ALA A 283 -12.82 -11.06 -8.62
C ALA A 283 -12.96 -10.34 -9.98
N GLU A 284 -12.91 -11.11 -11.07
CA GLU A 284 -13.15 -10.63 -12.43
C GLU A 284 -14.62 -10.87 -12.79
N GLU A 285 -15.42 -9.80 -12.68
CA GLU A 285 -16.85 -9.85 -12.92
C GLU A 285 -17.28 -8.64 -13.75
N THR A 286 -17.82 -8.89 -14.94
CA THR A 286 -18.36 -7.89 -15.85
C THR A 286 -19.83 -8.19 -16.12
N VAL A 287 -20.67 -7.17 -16.02
CA VAL A 287 -22.12 -7.30 -16.22
C VAL A 287 -22.62 -6.25 -17.20
N THR A 288 -23.68 -6.59 -17.93
CA THR A 288 -24.42 -5.66 -18.79
C THR A 288 -25.81 -5.47 -18.21
N ILE A 289 -26.14 -4.24 -17.82
CA ILE A 289 -27.44 -3.87 -17.25
C ILE A 289 -28.00 -2.75 -18.10
N ASN A 290 -29.20 -2.95 -18.66
CA ASN A 290 -29.87 -1.95 -19.51
C ASN A 290 -28.96 -1.39 -20.62
N GLY A 291 -28.16 -2.27 -21.27
CA GLY A 291 -27.24 -1.91 -22.34
C GLY A 291 -25.90 -1.29 -21.90
N VAL A 292 -25.67 -1.13 -20.59
CA VAL A 292 -24.41 -0.60 -20.05
C VAL A 292 -23.55 -1.73 -19.52
N THR A 293 -22.39 -1.95 -20.15
CA THR A 293 -21.40 -2.94 -19.71
C THR A 293 -20.37 -2.31 -18.77
N SER A 294 -20.18 -2.90 -17.60
CA SER A 294 -19.22 -2.43 -16.60
C SER A 294 -18.66 -3.58 -15.76
N HIS A 295 -17.46 -3.39 -15.23
CA HIS A 295 -16.93 -4.26 -14.19
C HIS A 295 -17.66 -4.00 -12.87
N VAL A 296 -18.02 -5.05 -12.14
CA VAL A 296 -18.57 -4.94 -10.78
C VAL A 296 -17.45 -4.46 -9.85
N ASN A 297 -17.42 -3.17 -9.57
CA ASN A 297 -16.39 -2.61 -8.69
C ASN A 297 -16.72 -2.93 -7.22
N ARG A 298 -16.04 -3.94 -6.68
CA ARG A 298 -16.14 -4.40 -5.28
C ARG A 298 -15.28 -3.60 -4.30
N PHE A 299 -14.54 -2.60 -4.78
CA PHE A 299 -13.64 -1.78 -3.98
C PHE A 299 -14.13 -0.33 -3.97
N ASP A 300 -13.87 0.37 -2.86
CA ASP A 300 -14.05 1.82 -2.79
C ASP A 300 -12.71 2.52 -3.03
N GLY A 301 -12.13 3.20 -2.04
CA GLY A 301 -10.79 3.78 -2.12
C GLY A 301 -9.70 2.97 -1.41
N LEU A 302 -8.43 3.29 -1.66
CA LEU A 302 -7.34 2.73 -0.86
C LEU A 302 -7.19 3.50 0.45
N ILE A 303 -7.03 4.82 0.38
CA ILE A 303 -6.98 5.68 1.58
C ILE A 303 -7.88 6.89 1.37
N ASP A 304 -9.00 6.92 2.08
CA ASP A 304 -9.89 8.08 2.11
C ASP A 304 -9.72 8.85 3.41
N ILE A 305 -9.58 10.17 3.27
CA ILE A 305 -9.29 11.12 4.34
C ILE A 305 -10.39 12.19 4.32
N GLU A 306 -11.36 12.05 5.20
CA GLU A 306 -12.65 12.74 5.14
C GLU A 306 -13.01 13.44 6.46
N ASP A 307 -14.04 14.28 6.42
CA ASP A 307 -14.70 14.93 7.55
C ASP A 307 -13.72 15.66 8.49
N SER A 308 -13.06 16.69 7.96
CA SER A 308 -12.16 17.57 8.72
C SER A 308 -10.95 16.84 9.31
N SER A 309 -10.52 15.75 8.68
CA SER A 309 -9.22 15.14 8.93
C SER A 309 -8.10 16.11 8.57
N ASP A 310 -6.96 16.03 9.26
CA ASP A 310 -5.97 17.10 9.14
C ASP A 310 -4.55 16.71 9.55
N TYR A 311 -3.55 17.44 9.02
CA TYR A 311 -2.14 17.15 9.25
C TYR A 311 -1.77 15.69 8.97
N VAL A 312 -1.91 15.30 7.71
CA VAL A 312 -1.65 13.93 7.26
C VAL A 312 -0.51 13.92 6.25
N THR A 313 0.34 12.90 6.30
CA THR A 313 1.40 12.69 5.31
C THR A 313 1.40 11.24 4.85
N LEU A 314 1.31 11.09 3.52
CA LEU A 314 1.44 9.83 2.80
C LEU A 314 2.78 9.88 2.06
N SER A 315 3.78 9.14 2.55
CA SER A 315 5.14 9.17 2.02
C SER A 315 5.65 7.79 1.60
N TYR A 316 6.41 7.71 0.50
CA TYR A 316 7.06 6.46 0.08
C TYR A 316 6.11 5.26 -0.08
N ASN A 317 4.83 5.48 -0.36
CA ASN A 317 3.88 4.39 -0.54
C ASN A 317 3.82 3.94 -2.01
N VAL A 318 3.42 2.69 -2.24
CA VAL A 318 3.01 2.19 -3.56
C VAL A 318 1.51 2.01 -3.55
N PHE A 319 0.79 2.74 -4.38
CA PHE A 319 -0.61 2.51 -4.70
C PHE A 319 -0.68 1.84 -6.07
N LYS A 320 -1.26 0.65 -6.17
CA LYS A 320 -1.29 -0.07 -7.44
C LYS A 320 -2.58 -0.81 -7.71
N ASN A 321 -2.89 -0.97 -9.00
CA ASN A 321 -3.99 -1.81 -9.50
C ASN A 321 -5.30 -1.52 -8.74
N HIS A 322 -5.79 -0.28 -8.86
CA HIS A 322 -6.97 0.17 -8.13
C HIS A 322 -7.67 1.31 -8.87
N ASP A 323 -8.99 1.45 -8.65
CA ASP A 323 -9.80 2.50 -9.28
C ASP A 323 -9.70 3.85 -8.53
N LYS A 324 -10.35 3.97 -7.36
CA LYS A 324 -10.63 5.24 -6.68
C LYS A 324 -9.66 5.51 -5.52
N THR A 325 -8.38 5.71 -5.80
CA THR A 325 -7.28 5.61 -4.80
C THR A 325 -7.40 6.45 -3.53
N ASN A 326 -7.42 7.78 -3.65
CA ASN A 326 -7.34 8.69 -2.50
C ASN A 326 -8.38 9.83 -2.60
N MET A 327 -9.45 9.72 -1.81
CA MET A 327 -10.33 10.85 -1.52
C MET A 327 -9.75 11.72 -0.41
N VAL A 328 -9.66 13.03 -0.63
CA VAL A 328 -9.37 14.01 0.42
C VAL A 328 -10.52 15.00 0.50
N GLY A 329 -11.16 15.08 1.67
CA GLY A 329 -12.25 15.98 1.97
C GLY A 329 -13.59 15.56 1.36
N GLY A 330 -14.63 15.68 2.18
CA GLY A 330 -16.04 15.58 1.80
C GLY A 330 -16.54 14.15 1.59
N SER A 331 -17.30 13.67 2.57
CA SER A 331 -18.10 12.43 2.54
C SER A 331 -19.33 12.51 1.62
N GLY A 332 -19.54 13.64 0.92
CA GLY A 332 -20.71 13.88 0.09
C GLY A 332 -21.97 14.26 0.88
N ASP A 333 -21.85 14.52 2.19
CA ASP A 333 -22.95 14.89 3.09
C ASP A 333 -23.48 16.33 2.94
N GLY A 334 -22.93 17.11 1.99
CA GLY A 334 -23.32 18.50 1.73
C GLY A 334 -22.81 19.50 2.77
N ASN A 335 -21.98 19.09 3.74
CA ASN A 335 -21.55 19.95 4.85
C ASN A 335 -20.10 20.46 4.71
N GLY A 336 -19.70 20.80 3.48
CA GLY A 336 -18.32 21.18 3.14
C GLY A 336 -17.75 22.39 3.89
N ALA A 337 -18.61 23.27 4.42
CA ALA A 337 -18.19 24.43 5.20
C ALA A 337 -17.33 24.07 6.43
N LYS A 338 -17.55 22.89 7.04
CA LYS A 338 -16.82 22.41 8.21
C LYS A 338 -15.35 22.05 7.91
N GLU A 339 -14.97 21.92 6.63
CA GLU A 339 -13.67 21.40 6.21
C GLU A 339 -12.68 22.48 5.74
N ARG A 340 -13.11 23.74 5.56
CA ARG A 340 -12.28 24.83 4.96
C ARG A 340 -10.96 25.10 5.67
N ASN A 341 -10.88 24.78 6.96
CA ASN A 341 -9.69 24.99 7.79
C ASN A 341 -8.89 23.70 8.05
N PHE A 342 -9.25 22.60 7.40
CA PHE A 342 -8.67 21.27 7.60
C PHE A 342 -8.10 20.72 6.28
N ASN A 343 -7.97 19.39 6.16
CA ASN A 343 -7.49 18.69 4.98
C ASN A 343 -6.09 19.16 4.54
N ARG A 344 -5.18 19.42 5.49
CA ARG A 344 -3.76 19.69 5.19
C ARG A 344 -3.03 18.36 5.00
N ILE A 345 -2.84 17.98 3.74
CA ILE A 345 -2.32 16.67 3.37
C ILE A 345 -1.08 16.81 2.50
N THR A 346 -0.05 16.02 2.80
CA THR A 346 1.16 15.90 1.97
C THR A 346 1.21 14.51 1.35
N PHE A 347 1.44 14.45 0.05
CA PHE A 347 1.78 13.25 -0.67
C PHE A 347 3.17 13.41 -1.28
N HIS A 348 4.13 12.58 -0.87
CA HIS A 348 5.45 12.64 -1.49
C HIS A 348 6.16 11.32 -1.63
N ASN A 349 7.01 11.22 -2.64
CA ASN A 349 7.78 10.02 -2.93
C ASN A 349 6.93 8.75 -3.10
N ASN A 350 5.65 8.89 -3.41
CA ASN A 350 4.78 7.74 -3.66
C ASN A 350 4.91 7.28 -5.12
N VAL A 351 4.57 6.01 -5.35
CA VAL A 351 4.35 5.43 -6.67
C VAL A 351 2.87 5.17 -6.84
N TRP A 352 2.25 5.73 -7.88
CA TRP A 352 0.93 5.32 -8.36
C TRP A 352 1.09 4.54 -9.66
N ASP A 353 0.88 3.23 -9.60
CA ASP A 353 1.08 2.31 -10.73
C ASP A 353 -0.24 1.67 -11.13
N ASN A 354 -0.70 1.93 -12.37
CA ASN A 354 -1.93 1.38 -12.90
C ASN A 354 -3.16 1.75 -12.04
N ILE A 355 -3.34 3.07 -11.87
CA ILE A 355 -4.44 3.68 -11.12
C ILE A 355 -5.40 4.37 -12.08
N THR A 356 -6.71 4.12 -11.91
CA THR A 356 -7.74 4.79 -12.73
C THR A 356 -7.88 6.25 -12.35
N GLN A 357 -8.03 6.55 -11.05
CA GLN A 357 -8.33 7.91 -10.60
C GLN A 357 -7.98 8.22 -9.13
N ARG A 358 -8.12 9.50 -8.78
CA ARG A 358 -8.00 10.05 -7.42
C ARG A 358 -6.60 9.85 -6.82
N ALA A 359 -5.56 10.36 -7.49
CA ALA A 359 -4.17 10.28 -7.05
C ALA A 359 -3.52 11.68 -6.81
N PRO A 360 -4.03 12.52 -5.87
CA PRO A 360 -5.29 12.40 -5.13
C PRO A 360 -6.44 13.15 -5.80
N ARG A 361 -7.68 12.93 -5.33
CA ARG A 361 -8.79 13.89 -5.53
C ARG A 361 -9.03 14.63 -4.24
N ALA A 362 -8.91 15.95 -4.25
CA ALA A 362 -8.99 16.75 -3.03
C ALA A 362 -10.07 17.83 -3.05
N ARG A 363 -10.67 18.11 -1.90
CA ARG A 363 -11.56 19.24 -1.63
C ARG A 363 -11.02 20.08 -0.46
N PHE A 364 -11.26 21.39 -0.53
CA PHE A 364 -10.94 22.40 0.46
C PHE A 364 -9.44 22.62 0.76
N GLY A 365 -8.79 21.68 1.43
CA GLY A 365 -7.55 21.92 2.16
C GLY A 365 -6.34 22.29 1.32
N ARG A 366 -5.20 22.38 2.03
CA ARG A 366 -3.88 22.69 1.45
C ARG A 366 -3.17 21.40 1.14
N ILE A 367 -3.09 21.07 -0.13
CA ILE A 367 -2.59 19.77 -0.60
C ILE A 367 -1.23 19.97 -1.25
N HIS A 368 -0.21 19.33 -0.69
CA HIS A 368 1.13 19.33 -1.27
C HIS A 368 1.41 17.97 -1.90
N VAL A 369 1.62 17.92 -3.21
CA VAL A 369 1.89 16.71 -3.97
C VAL A 369 3.25 16.86 -4.63
N TYR A 370 4.31 16.24 -4.08
CA TYR A 370 5.66 16.45 -4.61
C TYR A 370 6.51 15.19 -4.74
N ASN A 371 7.44 15.18 -5.70
CA ASN A 371 8.37 14.07 -5.95
C ASN A 371 7.70 12.70 -6.11
N ASN A 372 6.47 12.63 -6.59
CA ASN A 372 5.83 11.34 -6.79
C ASN A 372 6.05 10.84 -8.21
N TYR A 373 6.01 9.52 -8.38
CA TYR A 373 6.05 8.86 -9.68
C TYR A 373 4.69 8.25 -10.01
N TYR A 374 4.19 8.54 -11.20
CA TYR A 374 2.92 8.04 -11.70
C TYR A 374 3.15 7.24 -12.97
N ARG A 375 2.50 6.08 -13.10
CA ARG A 375 2.55 5.25 -14.29
C ARG A 375 1.17 4.68 -14.61
N GLY A 376 0.74 4.80 -15.87
CA GLY A 376 -0.54 4.27 -16.31
C GLY A 376 -0.80 4.46 -17.79
N ALA A 377 -1.86 3.84 -18.31
CA ALA A 377 -2.24 3.97 -19.71
C ALA A 377 -3.75 4.20 -19.88
N THR A 378 -4.12 5.02 -20.86
CA THR A 378 -5.52 5.37 -21.16
C THR A 378 -6.31 4.25 -21.84
N ASP A 379 -5.63 3.17 -22.21
CA ASP A 379 -6.16 1.94 -22.82
C ASP A 379 -5.79 0.69 -22.01
N ALA A 380 -5.27 0.84 -20.79
CA ALA A 380 -5.16 -0.27 -19.85
C ALA A 380 -6.55 -0.85 -19.56
N GLY A 381 -6.62 -2.16 -19.27
CA GLY A 381 -7.88 -2.89 -19.08
C GLY A 381 -8.69 -2.41 -17.86
N ARG A 382 -8.66 -3.19 -16.78
CA ARG A 382 -9.45 -2.90 -15.57
C ARG A 382 -9.16 -1.52 -14.96
N TYR A 383 -7.89 -1.10 -14.96
CA TYR A 383 -7.42 0.13 -14.32
C TYR A 383 -6.99 1.21 -15.32
N ARG A 384 -7.83 1.42 -16.32
CA ARG A 384 -7.64 2.45 -17.35
C ARG A 384 -7.44 3.84 -16.73
N LEU A 385 -6.38 4.54 -17.12
CA LEU A 385 -6.13 5.91 -16.65
C LEU A 385 -7.26 6.88 -17.03
N GLY A 386 -7.97 7.36 -16.01
CA GLY A 386 -8.96 8.42 -16.08
C GLY A 386 -8.32 9.80 -15.87
N TYR A 387 -7.82 10.04 -14.66
CA TYR A 387 -7.04 11.23 -14.28
C TYR A 387 -6.19 10.94 -13.03
N TYR A 388 -5.15 11.70 -12.72
CA TYR A 388 -4.46 11.58 -11.41
C TYR A 388 -4.98 12.60 -10.40
N ILE A 389 -4.66 13.87 -10.58
CA ILE A 389 -4.95 14.95 -9.63
C ILE A 389 -6.34 15.53 -9.91
N GLY A 390 -7.24 15.41 -8.94
CA GLY A 390 -8.60 15.95 -9.02
C GLY A 390 -8.74 17.27 -8.26
N MET A 391 -8.98 18.37 -8.99
CA MET A 391 -9.27 19.69 -8.43
C MET A 391 -10.71 19.76 -7.92
N GLY A 392 -10.94 19.40 -6.67
CA GLY A 392 -12.27 19.46 -6.05
C GLY A 392 -12.63 20.86 -5.52
N ALA A 393 -13.88 21.01 -5.10
CA ALA A 393 -14.40 22.27 -4.53
C ALA A 393 -13.44 22.88 -3.49
N GLU A 394 -13.09 24.15 -3.69
CA GLU A 394 -12.20 24.98 -2.83
C GLU A 394 -10.80 24.39 -2.54
N SER A 395 -10.38 23.31 -3.20
CA SER A 395 -9.05 22.69 -2.98
C SER A 395 -7.93 23.64 -3.38
N LYS A 396 -6.84 23.67 -2.60
CA LYS A 396 -5.63 24.44 -2.92
C LYS A 396 -4.45 23.50 -3.12
N ILE A 397 -4.27 23.06 -4.36
CA ILE A 397 -3.32 21.99 -4.71
C ILE A 397 -2.02 22.60 -5.26
N LEU A 398 -0.91 22.28 -4.60
CA LEU A 398 0.45 22.54 -5.04
C LEU A 398 1.08 21.22 -5.50
N SER A 399 1.30 21.08 -6.81
CA SER A 399 2.01 19.96 -7.44
C SER A 399 3.45 20.36 -7.73
N GLU A 400 4.45 19.63 -7.27
CA GLU A 400 5.85 20.02 -7.46
C GLU A 400 6.76 18.84 -7.81
N SER A 401 7.49 18.95 -8.92
CA SER A 401 8.52 17.98 -9.32
C SER A 401 8.01 16.53 -9.38
N ASN A 402 6.79 16.32 -9.88
CA ASN A 402 6.24 14.99 -10.08
C ASN A 402 6.63 14.43 -11.46
N ALA A 403 6.80 13.11 -11.55
CA ALA A 403 7.12 12.41 -12.79
C ALA A 403 5.90 11.59 -13.26
N PHE A 404 5.24 12.05 -14.33
CA PHE A 404 4.08 11.38 -14.92
C PHE A 404 4.50 10.58 -16.17
N GLU A 405 4.42 9.25 -16.09
CA GLU A 405 4.65 8.33 -17.22
C GLU A 405 3.31 7.79 -17.71
N ILE A 406 2.78 8.38 -18.77
CA ILE A 406 1.45 8.06 -19.30
C ILE A 406 1.51 7.59 -20.75
N ALA A 407 0.76 6.55 -21.07
CA ALA A 407 0.70 5.95 -22.40
C ALA A 407 -0.75 5.77 -22.90
N GLY A 408 -0.89 5.37 -24.16
CA GLY A 408 -2.17 5.08 -24.80
C GLY A 408 -2.79 6.29 -25.55
N PRO A 409 -3.85 6.06 -26.32
CA PRO A 409 -4.53 7.09 -27.09
C PRO A 409 -5.03 8.26 -26.21
N GLY A 410 -4.68 9.48 -26.59
CA GLY A 410 -5.11 10.68 -25.86
C GLY A 410 -4.44 10.88 -24.49
N ALA A 411 -3.32 10.21 -24.22
CA ALA A 411 -2.49 10.48 -23.04
C ALA A 411 -1.81 11.85 -23.16
N ASN A 412 -2.22 12.80 -22.32
CA ASN A 412 -1.71 14.18 -22.26
C ASN A 412 -1.98 14.79 -20.88
N ALA A 413 -1.67 16.08 -20.67
CA ALA A 413 -1.89 16.77 -19.40
C ALA A 413 -3.35 16.71 -18.87
N ALA A 414 -4.36 16.57 -19.73
CA ALA A 414 -5.76 16.40 -19.30
C ALA A 414 -6.05 15.04 -18.65
N LYS A 415 -5.11 14.09 -18.73
CA LYS A 415 -5.11 12.84 -17.95
C LYS A 415 -4.32 12.95 -16.65
N VAL A 416 -3.62 14.05 -16.45
CA VAL A 416 -2.94 14.32 -15.17
C VAL A 416 -3.87 15.10 -14.26
N VAL A 417 -4.44 16.21 -14.72
CA VAL A 417 -5.34 17.07 -13.93
C VAL A 417 -6.77 17.06 -14.47
N SER A 418 -7.74 16.91 -13.57
CA SER A 418 -9.17 17.03 -13.89
C SER A 418 -9.86 18.06 -12.98
N ASN A 419 -10.83 18.78 -13.55
CA ASN A 419 -11.69 19.69 -12.80
C ASN A 419 -12.88 18.93 -12.17
N LEU A 420 -13.04 19.07 -10.86
CA LEU A 420 -14.10 18.46 -10.04
C LEU A 420 -14.71 19.50 -9.08
N ASN A 421 -14.94 20.72 -9.62
CA ASN A 421 -15.42 21.95 -8.96
C ASN A 421 -14.36 22.86 -8.32
N GLY A 422 -13.07 22.55 -8.47
CA GLY A 422 -11.98 23.41 -7.98
C GLY A 422 -11.56 24.49 -8.98
N TYR A 423 -10.90 25.54 -8.50
CA TYR A 423 -10.38 26.63 -9.34
C TYR A 423 -8.94 27.05 -9.01
N GLN A 424 -8.30 26.43 -8.01
CA GLN A 424 -6.94 26.74 -7.58
C GLN A 424 -6.02 25.53 -7.76
N PHE A 425 -5.03 25.66 -8.63
CA PHE A 425 -4.01 24.63 -8.89
C PHE A 425 -2.73 25.31 -9.35
N LYS A 426 -1.58 24.83 -8.85
CA LYS A 426 -0.27 25.27 -9.29
C LYS A 426 0.63 24.06 -9.50
N ASP A 427 1.38 24.05 -10.60
CA ASP A 427 2.46 23.10 -10.80
C ASP A 427 3.82 23.78 -10.87
N VAL A 428 4.84 23.21 -10.22
CA VAL A 428 6.23 23.68 -10.29
C VAL A 428 7.19 22.53 -10.57
N GLY A 429 7.72 22.49 -11.78
CA GLY A 429 8.82 21.59 -12.16
C GLY A 429 8.42 20.14 -12.43
N SER A 430 7.15 19.79 -12.65
CA SER A 430 6.76 18.42 -13.01
C SER A 430 7.05 18.09 -14.47
N TRP A 431 7.09 16.79 -14.79
CA TRP A 431 7.35 16.26 -16.13
C TRP A 431 6.28 15.27 -16.58
N ILE A 432 5.93 15.30 -17.86
CA ILE A 432 5.14 14.25 -18.54
C ILE A 432 6.07 13.54 -19.53
N ASN A 433 6.24 12.22 -19.36
CA ASN A 433 7.08 11.37 -20.21
C ASN A 433 8.51 11.94 -20.43
N GLY A 434 9.09 12.53 -19.37
CA GLY A 434 10.42 13.14 -19.40
C GLY A 434 10.48 14.60 -19.87
N VAL A 435 9.38 15.17 -20.35
CA VAL A 435 9.30 16.56 -20.84
C VAL A 435 8.77 17.48 -19.72
N PRO A 436 9.42 18.64 -19.43
CA PRO A 436 8.90 19.61 -18.46
C PRO A 436 7.48 20.06 -18.83
N ALA A 437 6.56 20.04 -17.87
CA ALA A 437 5.12 20.10 -18.15
C ALA A 437 4.33 21.10 -17.30
N SER A 438 4.95 21.92 -16.44
CA SER A 438 4.20 22.81 -15.54
C SER A 438 3.23 23.75 -16.25
N ALA A 439 3.67 24.40 -17.33
CA ALA A 439 2.79 25.26 -18.14
C ALA A 439 1.65 24.49 -18.80
N GLU A 440 1.91 23.25 -19.26
CA GLU A 440 0.89 22.39 -19.89
C GLU A 440 -0.15 21.91 -18.85
N LEU A 441 0.30 21.55 -17.65
CA LEU A 441 -0.56 21.12 -16.55
C LEU A 441 -1.48 22.25 -16.07
N GLU A 442 -0.94 23.46 -15.89
CA GLU A 442 -1.75 24.63 -15.52
C GLU A 442 -2.72 25.03 -16.63
N ALA A 443 -2.32 24.94 -17.90
CA ALA A 443 -3.22 25.17 -19.03
C ALA A 443 -4.34 24.13 -19.10
N ALA A 444 -4.03 22.85 -18.87
CA ALA A 444 -5.03 21.78 -18.81
C ALA A 444 -6.01 21.96 -17.65
N ALA A 445 -5.51 22.37 -16.47
CA ALA A 445 -6.32 22.72 -15.30
C ALA A 445 -7.33 23.83 -15.62
N LYS A 446 -6.85 24.91 -16.24
CA LYS A 446 -7.70 26.02 -16.69
C LYS A 446 -8.73 25.56 -17.70
N ALA A 447 -8.33 24.85 -18.76
CA ALA A 447 -9.22 24.39 -19.81
C ALA A 447 -10.31 23.45 -19.27
N ALA A 448 -9.98 22.60 -18.28
CA ALA A 448 -10.94 21.74 -17.61
C ALA A 448 -11.97 22.53 -16.80
N LEU A 449 -11.57 23.61 -16.10
CA LEU A 449 -12.50 24.51 -15.42
C LEU A 449 -13.39 25.25 -16.42
N ASP A 450 -12.81 25.84 -17.46
CA ASP A 450 -13.56 26.60 -18.48
C ASP A 450 -14.65 25.72 -19.13
N LYS A 451 -14.31 24.47 -19.47
CA LYS A 451 -15.25 23.49 -20.00
C LYS A 451 -16.41 23.18 -19.04
N ASN A 452 -16.12 23.12 -17.74
CA ASN A 452 -17.09 22.76 -16.71
C ASN A 452 -17.75 23.98 -16.05
N TRP A 453 -17.44 25.21 -16.48
CA TRP A 453 -17.78 26.44 -15.75
C TRP A 453 -19.25 26.51 -15.33
N THR A 454 -20.17 26.26 -16.25
CA THR A 454 -21.62 26.29 -15.98
C THR A 454 -22.04 25.31 -14.87
N SER A 455 -21.52 24.07 -14.90
CA SER A 455 -21.88 23.06 -13.90
C SER A 455 -21.22 23.34 -12.55
N VAL A 456 -19.99 23.89 -12.54
CA VAL A 456 -19.29 24.27 -11.32
C VAL A 456 -19.99 25.44 -10.62
N VAL A 457 -20.38 26.49 -11.36
CA VAL A 457 -21.12 27.63 -10.79
C VAL A 457 -22.46 27.19 -10.20
N ALA A 458 -23.18 26.31 -10.90
CA ALA A 458 -24.43 25.74 -10.38
C ALA A 458 -24.20 24.90 -9.10
N ALA A 459 -23.15 24.06 -9.09
CA ALA A 459 -22.80 23.29 -7.90
C ALA A 459 -22.40 24.18 -6.72
N ALA A 460 -21.65 25.25 -6.98
CA ALA A 460 -21.23 26.23 -5.98
C ALA A 460 -22.43 26.91 -5.34
N ALA A 461 -23.40 27.36 -6.14
CA ALA A 461 -24.65 27.95 -5.66
C ALA A 461 -25.44 26.99 -4.78
N ASN A 462 -25.51 25.69 -5.15
CA ASN A 462 -26.26 24.69 -4.42
C ASN A 462 -25.60 24.25 -3.10
N SER A 463 -24.26 24.24 -3.05
CA SER A 463 -23.50 23.70 -1.93
C SER A 463 -22.82 24.77 -1.06
N GLY A 464 -22.95 26.05 -1.42
CA GLY A 464 -22.40 27.18 -0.66
C GLY A 464 -20.87 27.20 -0.60
N PHE A 465 -20.18 26.62 -1.59
CA PHE A 465 -18.73 26.71 -1.72
C PHE A 465 -18.32 27.84 -2.67
N THR A 466 -17.11 28.36 -2.51
CA THR A 466 -16.58 29.42 -3.37
C THR A 466 -15.98 28.84 -4.65
N VAL A 467 -16.28 29.49 -5.78
CA VAL A 467 -15.61 29.28 -7.07
C VAL A 467 -15.25 30.64 -7.66
N GLY A 468 -14.10 30.70 -8.36
CA GLY A 468 -13.70 31.85 -9.16
C GLY A 468 -13.05 31.41 -10.47
N PRO A 469 -12.57 32.36 -11.29
CA PRO A 469 -11.69 32.05 -12.41
C PRO A 469 -10.48 31.22 -11.97
N TYR A 470 -9.93 30.43 -12.89
CA TYR A 470 -8.70 29.68 -12.62
C TYR A 470 -7.60 30.60 -12.06
N THR A 471 -6.88 30.13 -11.04
CA THR A 471 -5.70 30.79 -10.51
C THR A 471 -4.65 29.78 -10.04
N ASN A 472 -3.38 30.12 -10.22
CA ASN A 472 -2.23 29.43 -9.62
C ASN A 472 -1.74 30.11 -8.33
N GLU A 473 -2.43 31.18 -7.89
CA GLU A 473 -2.20 31.81 -6.60
C GLU A 473 -2.95 31.03 -5.52
N LEU A 474 -2.22 30.15 -4.83
CA LEU A 474 -2.80 29.29 -3.81
C LEU A 474 -3.03 30.00 -2.47
N GLY A 475 -2.32 31.10 -2.21
CA GLY A 475 -2.39 31.81 -0.92
C GLY A 475 -1.75 31.06 0.25
N TRP A 476 -0.89 30.08 -0.03
CA TRP A 476 -0.10 29.36 0.96
C TRP A 476 1.17 28.78 0.31
N THR A 477 2.17 28.48 1.14
CA THR A 477 3.36 27.70 0.80
C THR A 477 3.60 26.66 1.90
N PRO A 478 4.28 25.53 1.61
CA PRO A 478 4.67 24.57 2.64
C PRO A 478 5.50 25.25 3.74
N THR A 479 5.22 24.94 5.00
CA THR A 479 5.91 25.49 6.19
C THR A 479 6.92 24.51 6.81
N TYR A 480 7.15 23.38 6.15
CA TYR A 480 8.08 22.33 6.55
C TYR A 480 9.19 22.20 5.52
N ASP A 481 10.31 21.62 5.93
CA ASP A 481 11.42 21.34 5.04
C ASP A 481 11.08 20.21 4.07
N TYR A 482 11.44 20.40 2.80
CA TYR A 482 11.36 19.39 1.75
C TYR A 482 12.37 19.72 0.64
N ARG A 483 12.65 18.76 -0.23
CA ARG A 483 13.59 18.92 -1.35
C ARG A 483 12.95 18.42 -2.64
N PRO A 484 12.56 19.31 -3.56
CA PRO A 484 12.09 18.90 -4.87
C PRO A 484 13.18 18.15 -5.66
N GLY A 485 12.78 17.11 -6.38
CA GLY A 485 13.65 16.36 -7.29
C GLY A 485 14.00 17.20 -8.51
N LYS A 486 15.14 16.92 -9.15
CA LYS A 486 15.69 17.80 -10.19
C LYS A 486 15.41 17.32 -11.61
N SER A 487 14.97 16.08 -11.77
CA SER A 487 14.63 15.51 -13.07
C SER A 487 13.60 14.39 -12.99
N PHE A 488 12.91 14.13 -14.10
CA PHE A 488 12.03 12.98 -14.25
C PHE A 488 12.72 11.66 -13.87
N GLN A 489 13.95 11.43 -14.35
CA GLN A 489 14.66 10.17 -14.10
C GLN A 489 15.08 10.03 -12.64
N GLU A 490 15.50 11.11 -11.99
CA GLU A 490 15.80 11.11 -10.55
C GLU A 490 14.57 10.72 -9.73
N VAL A 491 13.44 11.40 -9.96
CA VAL A 491 12.18 11.14 -9.25
C VAL A 491 11.70 9.72 -9.50
N LYS A 492 11.68 9.27 -10.76
CA LYS A 492 11.29 7.91 -11.15
C LYS A 492 12.16 6.86 -10.46
N MET A 493 13.48 6.94 -10.63
CA MET A 493 14.39 5.91 -10.12
C MET A 493 14.44 5.88 -8.61
N HIS A 494 14.40 7.05 -7.96
CA HIS A 494 14.32 7.13 -6.50
C HIS A 494 13.07 6.43 -5.98
N ASN A 495 11.89 6.78 -6.48
CA ASN A 495 10.64 6.20 -6.00
C ASN A 495 10.52 4.70 -6.28
N LEU A 496 10.97 4.22 -7.45
CA LEU A 496 10.99 2.79 -7.75
C LEU A 496 11.94 1.99 -6.82
N ALA A 497 13.00 2.62 -6.33
CA ALA A 497 13.95 2.00 -5.42
C ALA A 497 13.45 2.00 -3.96
N THR A 498 12.77 3.06 -3.53
CA THR A 498 12.50 3.32 -2.11
C THR A 498 11.04 3.10 -1.70
N ALA A 499 10.07 3.28 -2.59
CA ALA A 499 8.66 3.22 -2.20
C ALA A 499 8.14 1.79 -1.99
N GLY A 500 7.21 1.66 -1.03
CA GLY A 500 6.43 0.45 -0.76
C GLY A 500 6.88 -0.33 0.47
N ALA A 501 6.10 -1.36 0.80
CA ALA A 501 6.42 -2.27 1.89
C ALA A 501 7.67 -3.10 1.58
N GLY A 502 8.38 -3.51 2.64
CA GLY A 502 9.61 -4.28 2.58
C GLY A 502 10.86 -3.50 2.16
N ARG A 503 10.78 -2.17 2.10
CA ARG A 503 11.88 -1.29 1.66
C ARG A 503 12.69 -0.67 2.79
N VAL A 504 12.16 -0.68 4.01
CA VAL A 504 12.79 -0.02 5.16
C VAL A 504 13.21 -1.00 6.23
N ALA A 505 14.39 -0.77 6.78
CA ALA A 505 14.72 -1.20 8.14
C ALA A 505 13.98 -0.26 9.08
N ILE A 506 13.10 -0.80 9.91
CA ILE A 506 12.44 0.00 10.94
C ILE A 506 13.03 -0.43 12.28
N ASP A 507 13.67 0.53 12.96
CA ASP A 507 14.23 0.34 14.30
C ASP A 507 13.14 -0.20 15.24
N GLY A 508 13.44 -1.33 15.88
CA GLY A 508 12.46 -2.03 16.70
C GLY A 508 11.26 -2.57 15.91
N ALA A 509 11.37 -2.81 14.62
CA ALA A 509 10.50 -3.75 13.88
C ALA A 509 11.19 -5.10 13.68
N THR A 510 12.39 -5.29 14.20
CA THR A 510 13.00 -6.61 14.29
C THR A 510 12.36 -7.43 15.39
N LEU A 511 12.19 -8.72 15.12
CA LEU A 511 11.64 -9.67 16.06
C LEU A 511 12.72 -10.68 16.43
N ASP A 512 13.10 -10.74 17.70
CA ASP A 512 13.94 -11.83 18.22
C ASP A 512 13.17 -13.16 18.10
N VAL A 513 13.67 -14.04 17.24
CA VAL A 513 13.14 -15.37 16.98
C VAL A 513 14.12 -16.46 17.43
N THR A 514 15.10 -16.12 18.27
CA THR A 514 16.16 -17.05 18.70
C THR A 514 15.61 -18.35 19.28
N ALA A 515 14.54 -18.27 20.06
CA ALA A 515 13.87 -19.44 20.65
C ALA A 515 13.28 -20.39 19.60
N GLY A 516 12.96 -19.88 18.41
CA GLY A 516 12.46 -20.65 17.27
C GLY A 516 13.54 -21.30 16.43
N PHE A 517 14.83 -21.19 16.79
CA PHE A 517 15.94 -21.76 16.05
C PHE A 517 16.71 -22.80 16.86
N SER A 518 17.14 -23.87 16.17
CA SER A 518 18.26 -24.69 16.64
C SER A 518 19.53 -24.32 15.88
N LEU A 519 20.66 -24.46 16.56
CA LEU A 519 21.95 -23.97 16.08
C LEU A 519 23.05 -25.03 16.23
N ARG A 520 23.76 -25.29 15.13
CA ARG A 520 24.97 -26.14 15.12
C ARG A 520 26.16 -25.33 14.61
N ARG A 521 27.24 -25.27 15.39
CA ARG A 521 28.50 -24.60 15.01
C ARG A 521 29.45 -25.60 14.37
N SER A 522 30.20 -25.17 13.37
CA SER A 522 31.43 -25.87 12.96
C SER A 522 32.61 -25.48 13.86
N GLY A 523 33.71 -26.22 13.75
CA GLY A 523 34.97 -25.86 14.40
C GLY A 523 35.63 -24.66 13.71
N LEU A 524 36.50 -23.96 14.45
CA LEU A 524 37.32 -22.89 13.90
C LEU A 524 38.46 -23.46 13.05
N ALA A 525 38.55 -23.01 11.80
CA ALA A 525 39.63 -23.37 10.88
C ALA A 525 40.52 -22.15 10.62
N TRP A 526 41.83 -22.29 10.85
CA TRP A 526 42.79 -21.24 10.55
C TRP A 526 43.26 -21.30 9.09
N ASN A 527 43.06 -20.22 8.35
CA ASN A 527 43.60 -20.07 7.00
C ASN A 527 44.98 -19.37 7.06
N ARG A 528 46.03 -20.14 6.77
CA ARG A 528 47.43 -19.66 6.81
C ARG A 528 47.77 -18.63 5.73
N ILE A 529 47.02 -18.59 4.63
CA ILE A 529 47.25 -17.65 3.52
C ILE A 529 46.69 -16.28 3.88
N THR A 530 45.45 -16.25 4.39
CA THR A 530 44.76 -14.99 4.69
C THR A 530 45.04 -14.48 6.11
N GLY A 531 45.53 -15.35 7.00
CA GLY A 531 45.69 -15.01 8.41
C GLY A 531 44.36 -14.84 9.15
N LYS A 532 43.32 -15.57 8.73
CA LYS A 532 41.95 -15.44 9.28
C LYS A 532 41.42 -16.78 9.79
N TYR A 533 40.52 -16.72 10.77
CA TYR A 533 39.77 -17.88 11.23
C TYR A 533 38.42 -17.98 10.51
N GLY A 534 38.11 -19.12 9.92
CA GLY A 534 36.80 -19.43 9.35
C GLY A 534 35.99 -20.35 10.27
N ALA A 535 34.69 -20.11 10.35
CA ALA A 535 33.71 -21.00 10.95
C ALA A 535 32.38 -20.89 10.20
N SER A 536 31.38 -21.65 10.65
CA SER A 536 30.02 -21.56 10.15
C SER A 536 29.02 -21.91 11.23
N ILE A 537 27.82 -21.37 11.08
CA ILE A 537 26.68 -21.69 11.91
C ILE A 537 25.56 -22.22 11.02
N THR A 538 25.13 -23.45 11.26
CA THR A 538 23.91 -23.98 10.67
C THR A 538 22.73 -23.66 11.59
N LEU A 539 21.76 -22.93 11.06
CA LEU A 539 20.53 -22.51 11.71
C LEU A 539 19.36 -23.30 11.12
N THR A 540 18.50 -23.87 11.96
CA THR A 540 17.27 -24.56 11.52
C THR A 540 16.04 -23.90 12.14
N ASN A 541 15.07 -23.51 11.31
CA ASN A 541 13.81 -22.90 11.76
C ASN A 541 12.90 -23.99 12.37
N ASN A 542 12.76 -23.97 13.68
CA ASN A 542 11.90 -24.85 14.46
C ASN A 542 10.64 -24.15 15.01
N SER A 543 10.31 -22.95 14.51
CA SER A 543 9.19 -22.14 15.02
C SER A 543 7.80 -22.68 14.64
N GLY A 544 7.72 -23.73 13.82
CA GLY A 544 6.46 -24.31 13.34
C GLY A 544 5.79 -23.53 12.21
N ALA A 545 6.35 -22.38 11.81
CA ALA A 545 5.85 -21.56 10.71
C ALA A 545 7.01 -21.06 9.81
N PRO A 546 6.75 -20.77 8.53
CA PRO A 546 7.71 -20.07 7.70
C PRO A 546 8.00 -18.67 8.28
N LEU A 547 9.26 -18.27 8.27
CA LEU A 547 9.67 -16.92 8.68
C LEU A 547 10.04 -16.10 7.45
N GLY A 548 9.45 -14.91 7.33
CA GLY A 548 9.79 -13.93 6.31
C GLY A 548 11.23 -13.45 6.42
N GLY A 549 11.86 -13.20 5.27
CA GLY A 549 13.23 -12.66 5.21
C GLY A 549 13.26 -11.13 5.12
N PRO A 550 14.42 -10.51 5.33
CA PRO A 550 15.70 -11.14 5.68
C PRO A 550 15.78 -11.52 7.17
N LEU A 551 16.67 -12.46 7.48
CA LEU A 551 17.01 -12.88 8.84
C LEU A 551 18.38 -12.35 9.24
N GLN A 552 18.58 -12.07 10.53
CA GLN A 552 19.82 -11.51 11.06
C GLN A 552 20.40 -12.42 12.15
N LEU A 553 21.65 -12.85 12.00
CA LEU A 553 22.38 -13.57 13.03
C LEU A 553 23.32 -12.59 13.73
N VAL A 554 23.00 -12.21 14.96
CA VAL A 554 23.83 -11.33 15.80
C VAL A 554 24.82 -12.15 16.61
N LEU A 555 26.08 -11.73 16.62
CA LEU A 555 27.16 -12.32 17.41
C LEU A 555 27.58 -11.32 18.50
N ALA A 556 26.87 -11.31 19.61
CA ALA A 556 27.15 -10.40 20.72
C ALA A 556 28.31 -10.91 21.59
N ARG A 557 28.99 -9.97 22.27
CA ARG A 557 30.08 -10.23 23.24
C ARG A 557 31.28 -10.97 22.61
N LEU A 558 31.67 -10.57 21.39
CA LEU A 558 32.98 -10.97 20.87
C LEU A 558 34.08 -10.41 21.78
N PRO A 559 35.18 -11.16 22.02
CA PRO A 559 36.30 -10.67 22.81
C PRO A 559 36.96 -9.47 22.17
N ASP A 560 37.53 -8.60 23.01
CA ASP A 560 38.32 -7.46 22.55
C ASP A 560 39.45 -7.92 21.61
N GLY A 561 39.60 -7.21 20.49
CA GLY A 561 40.57 -7.55 19.46
C GLY A 561 40.13 -8.66 18.48
N VAL A 562 38.91 -9.20 18.61
CA VAL A 562 38.30 -10.10 17.60
C VAL A 562 37.27 -9.33 16.77
N ALA A 563 37.42 -9.34 15.44
CA ALA A 563 36.47 -8.73 14.51
C ALA A 563 35.82 -9.79 13.61
N LEU A 564 34.52 -9.64 13.33
CA LEU A 564 33.81 -10.43 12.32
C LEU A 564 33.93 -9.70 10.97
N ASP A 565 34.85 -10.16 10.13
CA ASP A 565 35.25 -9.48 8.89
C ASP A 565 34.16 -9.50 7.82
N ASN A 566 33.29 -10.50 7.85
CA ASN A 566 32.17 -10.64 6.91
C ASN A 566 30.83 -10.21 7.52
N ALA A 567 30.86 -9.36 8.55
CA ALA A 567 29.66 -8.76 9.11
C ALA A 567 28.92 -7.93 8.05
N SER A 568 27.59 -7.99 8.08
CA SER A 568 26.72 -7.13 7.28
C SER A 568 26.58 -5.73 7.89
N GLY A 569 26.81 -5.59 9.20
CA GLY A 569 26.75 -4.33 9.93
C GLY A 569 26.89 -4.56 11.44
N LEU A 570 26.55 -3.53 12.22
CA LEU A 570 26.47 -3.58 13.68
C LEU A 570 25.03 -3.34 14.15
N HIS A 571 24.59 -4.06 15.18
CA HIS A 571 23.32 -3.86 15.88
C HIS A 571 23.62 -3.81 17.39
N ASP A 572 23.29 -2.70 18.05
CA ASP A 572 23.64 -2.42 19.46
C ASP A 572 25.12 -2.69 19.78
N GLY A 573 26.00 -2.33 18.84
CA GLY A 573 27.46 -2.52 18.95
C GLY A 573 27.95 -3.95 18.69
N ALA A 574 27.06 -4.92 18.47
CA ALA A 574 27.42 -6.29 18.11
C ALA A 574 27.38 -6.51 16.58
N PRO A 575 28.35 -7.21 15.97
CA PRO A 575 28.28 -7.52 14.55
C PRO A 575 27.21 -8.56 14.24
N TYR A 576 26.57 -8.41 13.08
CA TYR A 576 25.58 -9.36 12.58
C TYR A 576 25.84 -9.77 11.14
N ILE A 577 25.27 -10.90 10.72
CA ILE A 577 25.20 -11.33 9.32
C ILE A 577 23.75 -11.43 8.88
N THR A 578 23.43 -10.79 7.76
CA THR A 578 22.16 -10.95 7.06
C THR A 578 22.16 -12.23 6.24
N PHE A 579 21.15 -13.06 6.43
CA PHE A 579 20.96 -14.32 5.70
C PHE A 579 19.48 -14.51 5.36
N GLY A 580 19.16 -15.56 4.57
CA GLY A 580 17.78 -15.93 4.29
C GLY A 580 16.94 -14.79 3.69
N ALA A 581 17.44 -14.13 2.63
CA ALA A 581 16.78 -12.95 2.05
C ALA A 581 15.31 -13.20 1.61
N GLY A 582 14.98 -14.44 1.21
CA GLY A 582 13.62 -14.88 0.88
C GLY A 582 12.86 -15.53 2.04
N GLY A 583 13.39 -15.47 3.26
CA GLY A 583 12.87 -16.16 4.43
C GLY A 583 13.45 -17.56 4.61
N LEU A 584 12.90 -18.29 5.57
CA LEU A 584 13.26 -19.68 5.87
C LEU A 584 12.02 -20.47 6.27
N ALA A 585 11.68 -21.50 5.49
CA ALA A 585 10.53 -22.37 5.75
C ALA A 585 10.68 -23.13 7.09
N ALA A 586 9.56 -23.54 7.67
CA ALA A 586 9.58 -24.40 8.86
C ALA A 586 10.34 -25.71 8.58
N GLY A 587 11.24 -26.09 9.48
CA GLY A 587 12.12 -27.26 9.36
C GLY A 587 13.33 -27.08 8.42
N ALA A 588 13.41 -25.98 7.67
CA ALA A 588 14.54 -25.73 6.76
C ALA A 588 15.77 -25.23 7.52
N SER A 589 16.95 -25.59 7.01
CA SER A 589 18.25 -25.16 7.54
C SER A 589 19.01 -24.27 6.57
N VAL A 590 19.81 -23.35 7.10
CA VAL A 590 20.74 -22.50 6.36
C VAL A 590 22.09 -22.46 7.08
N THR A 591 23.18 -22.55 6.32
CA THR A 591 24.54 -22.45 6.89
C THR A 591 25.12 -21.07 6.59
N VAL A 592 25.40 -20.31 7.65
CA VAL A 592 25.95 -18.96 7.60
C VAL A 592 27.47 -19.03 7.82
N PRO A 593 28.30 -18.62 6.84
CA PRO A 593 29.75 -18.58 7.01
C PRO A 593 30.17 -17.40 7.89
N LEU A 594 31.24 -17.59 8.67
CA LEU A 594 31.82 -16.62 9.60
C LEU A 594 33.32 -16.51 9.34
N VAL A 595 33.82 -15.29 9.25
CA VAL A 595 35.24 -15.01 9.02
C VAL A 595 35.72 -14.01 10.06
N TYR A 596 36.77 -14.36 10.81
CA TYR A 596 37.28 -13.54 11.91
C TYR A 596 38.72 -13.11 11.68
N SER A 597 38.99 -11.84 12.00
CA SER A 597 40.32 -11.35 12.35
C SER A 597 40.53 -11.46 13.86
N ASN A 598 41.63 -12.08 14.28
CA ASN A 598 41.97 -12.30 15.69
C ASN A 598 43.50 -12.20 15.89
N PRO A 599 44.08 -10.99 15.76
CA PRO A 599 45.53 -10.76 15.89
C PRO A 599 46.06 -11.14 17.28
N GLY A 600 45.27 -10.94 18.33
CA GLY A 600 45.62 -11.31 19.70
C GLY A 600 45.60 -12.81 19.97
N LYS A 601 45.12 -13.63 19.02
CA LYS A 601 44.98 -15.09 19.14
C LYS A 601 44.23 -15.52 20.41
N VAL A 602 43.26 -14.71 20.84
CA VAL A 602 42.41 -15.00 22.00
C VAL A 602 41.33 -16.01 21.63
N ALA A 603 40.74 -16.69 22.61
CA ALA A 603 39.65 -17.63 22.35
C ALA A 603 38.43 -16.87 21.80
N ILE A 604 37.91 -17.27 20.62
CA ILE A 604 36.75 -16.65 20.01
C ILE A 604 35.48 -17.22 20.66
N SER A 605 34.75 -16.37 21.39
CA SER A 605 33.48 -16.70 22.05
C SER A 605 32.42 -15.64 21.76
N TYR A 606 31.14 -16.01 21.76
CA TYR A 606 30.04 -15.06 21.53
C TYR A 606 28.69 -15.70 21.91
N THR A 607 27.71 -14.85 22.17
CA THR A 607 26.29 -15.25 22.28
C THR A 607 25.57 -14.96 20.96
N ASN A 608 24.68 -15.86 20.56
CA ASN A 608 23.93 -15.73 19.31
C ASN A 608 22.49 -15.33 19.59
N SER A 609 21.97 -14.43 18.78
CA SER A 609 20.52 -14.24 18.63
C SER A 609 20.15 -14.19 17.14
N VAL A 610 18.98 -14.70 16.80
CA VAL A 610 18.43 -14.66 15.45
C VAL A 610 17.22 -13.74 15.45
N HIS A 611 17.20 -12.78 14.52
CA HIS A 611 16.12 -11.82 14.39
C HIS A 611 15.48 -11.88 12.99
N VAL A 612 14.17 -11.65 12.91
CA VAL A 612 13.47 -11.39 11.65
C VAL A 612 13.45 -9.89 11.40
N GLY A 613 13.75 -9.47 10.17
CA GLY A 613 13.68 -8.08 9.74
C GLY A 613 15.05 -7.52 9.32
N LEU A 614 15.05 -6.24 8.96
CA LEU A 614 16.27 -5.49 8.70
C LEU A 614 16.65 -4.72 9.96
N PHE A 615 17.93 -4.81 10.35
CA PHE A 615 18.54 -3.89 11.33
C PHE A 615 18.94 -2.59 10.67
#